data_AF-A0A5C7KUL1-F1
#
_entry.id   AF-A0A5C7KUL1-F1
#
_cell.length_a   1.000
_cell.length_b   1.000
_cell.length_c   1.000
_cell.angle_alpha   90.00
_cell.angle_beta   90.00
_cell.angle_gamma   90.00
#
_symmetry.space_group_name_H-M   'P 1'
#
loop_
_entity.id
_entity.type
_entity.pdbx_description
1 polymer ?
#
loop_
_entity_poly.entity_id
_entity_poly.type
_entity_poly.pdbx_seq_one_letter_code
_entity_poly.pdbx_strand_id
1 'polypeptide(L)'
;MERGEALRAIEAEVARGQFAFPTSTAVMLRIREAVEDPDCHVDKAAKLIQAEPLLAARIVALANSVALNPSGREINDVRTAVARVGFTTVRSLVMAAVTRQMAGDVGLPAQHAAREQLWSHSAHVAALARVIARRVTHQNPDAAMFAGLVHEIGGFYLISRAAQY
;
A
#
# COMPACT_ATOMS: atom_id res chain seq x y z
N MET A 1 -14.15 26.11 -6.70
CA MET A 1 -12.91 26.05 -7.51
C MET A 1 -13.25 25.45 -8.86
N GLU A 2 -12.65 25.91 -9.97
CA GLU A 2 -12.85 25.23 -11.25
C GLU A 2 -12.16 23.85 -11.21
N ARG A 3 -12.80 22.80 -11.75
CA ARG A 3 -12.27 21.43 -11.75
C ARG A 3 -10.83 21.33 -12.27
N GLY A 4 -10.46 22.19 -13.21
CA GLY A 4 -9.10 22.26 -13.77
C GLY A 4 -8.04 22.79 -12.80
N GLU A 5 -8.39 23.68 -11.86
CA GLU A 5 -7.46 24.16 -10.83
C GLU A 5 -7.18 23.09 -9.78
N ALA A 6 -8.22 22.38 -9.34
CA ALA A 6 -8.09 21.27 -8.41
C ALA A 6 -7.17 20.17 -8.97
N LEU A 7 -7.34 19.81 -10.25
CA LEU A 7 -6.52 18.76 -10.88
C LEU A 7 -5.04 19.17 -10.99
N ARG A 8 -4.76 20.42 -11.35
CA ARG A 8 -3.37 20.95 -11.41
C ARG A 8 -2.71 20.97 -10.03
N ALA A 9 -3.45 21.29 -8.98
CA ALA A 9 -2.93 21.29 -7.62
C ALA A 9 -2.59 19.86 -7.16
N ILE A 10 -3.47 18.88 -7.45
CA ILE A 10 -3.24 17.45 -7.20
C ILE A 10 -2.01 16.95 -7.97
N GLU A 11 -1.86 17.28 -9.26
CA GLU A 11 -0.67 16.92 -10.04
C GLU A 11 0.62 17.47 -9.42
N ALA A 12 0.61 18.74 -8.98
CA ALA A 12 1.78 19.37 -8.37
C ALA A 12 2.16 18.72 -7.02
N GLU A 13 1.18 18.31 -6.22
CA GLU A 13 1.43 17.55 -4.98
C GLU A 13 2.04 16.17 -5.26
N VAL A 14 1.51 15.45 -6.27
CA VAL A 14 2.03 14.14 -6.68
C VAL A 14 3.46 14.25 -7.20
N ALA A 15 3.75 15.26 -8.04
CA ALA A 15 5.09 15.50 -8.57
C ALA A 15 6.13 15.78 -7.48
N ARG A 16 5.72 16.38 -6.35
CA ARG A 16 6.57 16.62 -5.19
C ARG A 16 6.68 15.42 -4.23
N GLY A 17 5.98 14.32 -4.51
CA GLY A 17 5.92 13.16 -3.60
C GLY A 17 5.12 13.41 -2.31
N GLN A 18 4.29 14.46 -2.28
CA GLN A 18 3.54 14.91 -1.11
C GLN A 18 2.11 14.34 -1.10
N PHE A 19 1.96 13.04 -1.27
CA PHE A 19 0.65 12.37 -1.22
C PHE A 19 0.56 11.38 -0.05
N ALA A 20 -0.49 11.54 0.76
CA ALA A 20 -0.83 10.66 1.85
C ALA A 20 -2.12 9.92 1.50
N PHE A 21 -2.03 8.59 1.39
CA PHE A 21 -3.24 7.77 1.30
C PHE A 21 -3.70 7.49 2.70
N PRO A 22 -4.96 7.78 3.00
CA PRO A 22 -5.49 7.45 4.30
C PRO A 22 -5.80 5.95 4.28
N THR A 23 -4.98 5.20 5.01
CA THR A 23 -5.07 3.73 5.14
C THR A 23 -5.76 3.37 6.45
N SER A 24 -6.03 2.08 6.70
CA SER A 24 -6.69 1.65 7.94
C SER A 24 -5.73 1.73 9.12
N THR A 25 -6.05 2.54 10.13
CA THR A 25 -5.28 2.63 11.37
C THR A 25 -5.22 1.27 12.08
N ALA A 26 -6.34 0.53 12.10
CA ALA A 26 -6.39 -0.79 12.75
C ALA A 26 -5.46 -1.82 12.08
N VAL A 27 -5.38 -1.83 10.74
CA VAL A 27 -4.45 -2.71 10.01
C VAL A 27 -3.01 -2.30 10.28
N MET A 28 -2.70 -0.99 10.27
CA MET A 28 -1.36 -0.49 10.54
C MET A 28 -0.87 -0.80 11.97
N LEU A 29 -1.74 -0.73 12.97
CA LEU A 29 -1.41 -1.11 14.35
C LEU A 29 -1.05 -2.60 14.45
N ARG A 30 -1.83 -3.48 13.81
CA ARG A 30 -1.53 -4.92 13.75
C ARG A 30 -0.23 -5.23 13.02
N ILE A 31 0.06 -4.50 11.94
CA ILE A 31 1.34 -4.63 11.23
C ILE A 31 2.49 -4.22 12.16
N ARG A 32 2.37 -3.09 12.86
CA ARG A 32 3.38 -2.62 13.82
C ARG A 32 3.68 -3.68 14.87
N GLU A 33 2.65 -4.20 15.54
CA GLU A 33 2.80 -5.25 16.56
C GLU A 33 3.51 -6.49 16.00
N ALA A 34 3.13 -6.91 14.78
CA ALA A 34 3.75 -8.08 14.16
C ALA A 34 5.19 -7.84 13.72
N VAL A 35 5.57 -6.64 13.28
CA VAL A 35 6.97 -6.38 12.90
C VAL A 35 7.84 -6.15 14.13
N GLU A 36 7.31 -5.65 15.24
CA GLU A 36 8.03 -5.47 16.52
C GLU A 36 8.35 -6.80 17.20
N ASP A 37 7.54 -7.82 17.00
CA ASP A 37 7.78 -9.19 17.46
C ASP A 37 9.11 -9.74 16.89
N PRO A 38 10.13 -10.03 17.73
CA PRO A 38 11.44 -10.53 17.27
C PRO A 38 11.38 -11.93 16.67
N ASP A 39 10.33 -12.72 16.97
CA ASP A 39 10.14 -14.07 16.47
C ASP A 39 9.18 -14.11 15.25
N CYS A 40 8.81 -12.95 14.71
CA CYS A 40 7.88 -12.88 13.59
C CYS A 40 8.48 -13.46 12.30
N HIS A 41 7.87 -14.53 11.82
CA HIS A 41 8.24 -15.13 10.54
C HIS A 41 7.91 -14.22 9.36
N VAL A 42 8.76 -14.23 8.32
CA VAL A 42 8.62 -13.39 7.13
C VAL A 42 7.26 -13.57 6.44
N ASP A 43 6.70 -14.78 6.46
CA ASP A 43 5.40 -15.09 5.85
C ASP A 43 4.22 -14.44 6.59
N LYS A 44 4.31 -14.35 7.93
CA LYS A 44 3.30 -13.69 8.76
C LYS A 44 3.33 -12.19 8.51
N ALA A 45 4.53 -11.59 8.53
CA ALA A 45 4.72 -10.18 8.22
C ALA A 45 4.25 -9.85 6.80
N ALA A 46 4.63 -10.64 5.80
CA ALA A 46 4.24 -10.44 4.41
C ALA A 46 2.72 -10.48 4.23
N LYS A 47 2.00 -11.41 4.86
CA LYS A 47 0.53 -11.46 4.82
C LYS A 47 -0.12 -10.22 5.41
N LEU A 48 0.38 -9.73 6.54
CA LEU A 48 -0.16 -8.54 7.19
C LEU A 48 0.14 -7.27 6.39
N ILE A 49 1.37 -7.13 5.88
CA ILE A 49 1.78 -6.03 5.01
C ILE A 49 0.98 -6.04 3.71
N GLN A 50 0.71 -7.20 3.14
CA GLN A 50 -0.14 -7.33 1.95
C GLN A 50 -1.60 -6.95 2.21
N ALA A 51 -2.05 -6.79 3.46
CA ALA A 51 -3.36 -6.19 3.74
C ALA A 51 -3.34 -4.65 3.67
N GLU A 52 -2.15 -4.03 3.61
CA GLU A 52 -1.95 -2.59 3.50
C GLU A 52 -1.24 -2.24 2.18
N PRO A 53 -2.01 -1.92 1.11
CA PRO A 53 -1.48 -1.73 -0.23
C PRO A 53 -0.37 -0.69 -0.33
N LEU A 54 -0.45 0.40 0.43
CA LEU A 54 0.53 1.48 0.32
C LEU A 54 1.89 1.06 0.86
N LEU A 55 1.91 0.48 2.06
CA LEU A 55 3.12 -0.05 2.67
C LEU A 55 3.72 -1.16 1.82
N ALA A 56 2.88 -2.08 1.32
CA ALA A 56 3.31 -3.13 0.41
C ALA A 56 3.98 -2.54 -0.85
N ALA A 57 3.37 -1.56 -1.51
CA ALA A 57 3.94 -0.90 -2.67
C ALA A 57 5.26 -0.18 -2.37
N ARG A 58 5.35 0.52 -1.23
CA ARG A 58 6.60 1.16 -0.80
C ARG A 58 7.72 0.16 -0.54
N ILE A 59 7.42 -0.96 0.10
CA ILE A 59 8.39 -2.03 0.37
C ILE A 59 8.87 -2.67 -0.94
N VAL A 60 7.95 -2.96 -1.87
CA VAL A 60 8.29 -3.51 -3.20
C VAL A 60 9.13 -2.51 -4.01
N ALA A 61 8.76 -1.23 -4.03
CA ALA A 61 9.53 -0.20 -4.71
C ALA A 61 10.94 -0.06 -4.12
N LEU A 62 11.06 -0.08 -2.78
CA LEU A 62 12.36 -0.03 -2.11
C LEU A 62 13.20 -1.28 -2.43
N ALA A 63 12.59 -2.46 -2.41
CA ALA A 63 13.24 -3.72 -2.76
C ALA A 63 13.78 -3.72 -4.20
N ASN A 64 13.14 -2.98 -5.12
CA ASN A 64 13.59 -2.79 -6.50
C ASN A 64 14.56 -1.62 -6.70
N SER A 65 14.86 -0.82 -5.66
CA SER A 65 15.80 0.28 -5.78
C SER A 65 17.20 -0.20 -6.14
N VAL A 66 17.96 0.62 -6.88
CA VAL A 66 19.34 0.32 -7.29
C VAL A 66 20.22 -0.07 -6.10
N ALA A 67 19.98 0.54 -4.93
CA ALA A 67 20.73 0.26 -3.70
C ALA A 67 20.51 -1.17 -3.16
N LEU A 68 19.31 -1.74 -3.31
CA LEU A 68 18.96 -3.06 -2.76
C LEU A 68 18.85 -4.16 -3.82
N ASN A 69 18.73 -3.79 -5.10
CA ASN A 69 18.66 -4.71 -6.22
C ASN A 69 19.54 -4.27 -7.39
N PRO A 70 20.88 -4.28 -7.21
CA PRO A 70 21.82 -3.91 -8.27
C PRO A 70 21.75 -4.85 -9.48
N SER A 71 21.24 -6.08 -9.30
CA SER A 71 21.03 -7.05 -10.40
C SER A 71 19.89 -6.69 -11.34
N GLY A 72 18.99 -5.79 -10.95
CA GLY A 72 17.83 -5.40 -11.74
C GLY A 72 16.75 -6.46 -11.91
N ARG A 73 16.86 -7.63 -11.24
CA ARG A 73 15.83 -8.67 -11.34
C ARG A 73 14.54 -8.20 -10.67
N GLU A 74 13.47 -8.05 -11.43
CA GLU A 74 12.20 -7.52 -10.96
C GLU A 74 11.64 -8.32 -9.76
N ILE A 75 11.28 -7.58 -8.71
CA ILE A 75 10.56 -8.10 -7.54
C ILE A 75 9.14 -7.57 -7.59
N ASN A 76 8.16 -8.46 -7.69
CA ASN A 76 6.74 -8.10 -7.86
C ASN A 76 5.83 -8.68 -6.77
N ASP A 77 6.40 -9.29 -5.72
CA ASP A 77 5.66 -9.84 -4.59
C ASP A 77 6.20 -9.31 -3.25
N VAL A 78 5.29 -9.15 -2.28
CA VAL A 78 5.57 -8.55 -0.97
C VAL A 78 6.53 -9.41 -0.14
N ARG A 79 6.41 -10.74 -0.24
CA ARG A 79 7.21 -11.66 0.57
C ARG A 79 8.70 -11.55 0.20
N THR A 80 9.01 -11.62 -1.09
CA THR A 80 10.36 -11.44 -1.63
C THR A 80 10.88 -10.03 -1.33
N ALA A 81 10.03 -9.02 -1.40
CA ALA A 81 10.40 -7.65 -1.05
C ALA A 81 10.78 -7.50 0.43
N VAL A 82 9.98 -8.06 1.36
CA VAL A 82 10.29 -8.06 2.80
C VAL A 82 11.59 -8.81 3.09
N ALA A 83 11.80 -9.97 2.46
CA ALA A 83 13.03 -10.73 2.62
C ALA A 83 14.27 -9.98 2.11
N ARG A 84 14.13 -9.22 1.01
CA ARG A 84 15.20 -8.40 0.44
C ARG A 84 15.52 -7.16 1.28
N VAL A 85 14.49 -6.46 1.75
CA VAL A 85 14.59 -5.19 2.50
C VAL A 85 15.01 -5.42 3.95
N GLY A 86 14.58 -6.53 4.55
CA GLY A 86 14.84 -6.86 5.95
C GLY A 86 13.90 -6.17 6.95
N PHE A 87 13.72 -6.81 8.11
CA PHE A 87 12.75 -6.37 9.13
C PHE A 87 13.05 -4.99 9.72
N THR A 88 14.32 -4.61 9.88
CA THR A 88 14.69 -3.29 10.42
C THR A 88 14.14 -2.16 9.56
N THR A 89 14.35 -2.22 8.25
CA THR A 89 13.86 -1.20 7.33
C THR A 89 12.34 -1.25 7.18
N VAL A 90 11.73 -2.45 7.20
CA VAL A 90 10.27 -2.61 7.22
C VAL A 90 9.67 -1.93 8.46
N ARG A 91 10.25 -2.12 9.66
CA ARG A 91 9.82 -1.43 10.89
C ARG A 91 9.88 0.10 10.73
N SER A 92 10.96 0.64 10.19
CA SER A 92 11.08 2.08 9.94
C SER A 92 10.00 2.61 9.00
N LEU A 93 9.67 1.86 7.93
CA LEU A 93 8.61 2.21 7.00
C LEU A 93 7.22 2.16 7.65
N VAL A 94 6.96 1.12 8.45
CA VAL A 94 5.72 0.95 9.22
C VAL A 94 5.54 2.12 10.19
N MET A 95 6.58 2.46 10.96
CA MET A 95 6.52 3.59 11.91
C MET A 95 6.27 4.91 11.20
N ALA A 96 6.98 5.19 10.10
CA ALA A 96 6.75 6.39 9.30
C ALA A 96 5.32 6.45 8.72
N ALA A 97 4.73 5.31 8.36
CA ALA A 97 3.35 5.23 7.91
C ALA A 97 2.34 5.49 9.03
N VAL A 98 2.55 4.93 10.23
CA VAL A 98 1.71 5.19 11.42
C VAL A 98 1.76 6.68 11.80
N THR A 99 2.94 7.29 11.87
CA THR A 99 3.07 8.72 12.22
C THR A 99 2.33 9.61 11.22
N ARG A 100 2.39 9.29 9.92
CA ARG A 100 1.62 10.01 8.88
C ARG A 100 0.12 9.83 9.03
N GLN A 101 -0.36 8.64 9.39
CA GLN A 101 -1.78 8.41 9.65
C GLN A 101 -2.28 9.22 10.84
N MET A 102 -1.49 9.30 11.93
CA MET A 102 -1.86 10.06 13.13
C MET A 102 -1.85 11.57 12.89
N ALA A 103 -1.06 12.04 11.91
CA ALA A 103 -1.03 13.44 11.49
C ALA A 103 -2.11 13.79 10.43
N GLY A 104 -2.87 12.80 9.94
CA GLY A 104 -3.87 12.98 8.90
C GLY A 104 -5.22 13.44 9.45
N ASP A 105 -5.89 14.31 8.70
CA ASP A 105 -7.21 14.85 9.04
C ASP A 105 -8.29 13.76 9.06
N VAL A 106 -9.19 13.79 10.04
CA VAL A 106 -10.35 12.90 10.11
C VAL A 106 -11.35 13.40 9.08
N GLY A 107 -11.30 12.81 7.88
CA GLY A 107 -12.14 13.21 6.76
C GLY A 107 -13.64 13.16 7.06
N LEU A 108 -14.43 13.77 6.18
CA LEU A 108 -15.90 13.77 6.31
C LEU A 108 -16.46 12.33 6.26
N PRO A 109 -17.63 12.04 6.87
CA PRO A 109 -18.23 10.70 6.85
C PRO A 109 -18.37 10.08 5.45
N ALA A 110 -18.68 10.91 4.44
CA ALA A 110 -18.76 10.48 3.04
C ALA A 110 -17.42 9.98 2.47
N GLN A 111 -16.30 10.59 2.88
CA GLN A 111 -14.96 10.17 2.46
C GLN A 111 -14.56 8.85 3.11
N HIS A 112 -14.97 8.63 4.36
CA HIS A 112 -14.78 7.34 5.02
C HIS A 112 -15.54 6.23 4.30
N ALA A 113 -16.82 6.44 3.96
CA ALA A 113 -17.62 5.46 3.22
C ALA A 113 -17.02 5.14 1.84
N ALA A 114 -16.61 6.17 1.08
CA ALA A 114 -15.99 5.99 -0.23
C ALA A 114 -14.67 5.20 -0.15
N ARG A 115 -13.84 5.47 0.86
CA ARG A 115 -12.59 4.72 1.10
C ARG A 115 -12.84 3.27 1.44
N GLU A 116 -13.82 2.99 2.29
CA GLU A 116 -14.16 1.62 2.68
C GLU A 116 -14.67 0.82 1.47
N GLN A 117 -15.51 1.45 0.63
CA GLN A 117 -15.98 0.83 -0.61
C GLN A 117 -14.82 0.51 -1.56
N LEU A 118 -13.90 1.46 -1.78
CA LEU A 118 -12.72 1.25 -2.62
C LEU A 118 -11.80 0.16 -2.08
N TRP A 119 -11.61 0.11 -0.76
CA TRP A 119 -10.83 -0.92 -0.09
C TRP A 119 -11.47 -2.31 -0.25
N SER A 120 -12.77 -2.43 -0.01
CA SER A 120 -13.50 -3.68 -0.20
C SER A 120 -13.43 -4.15 -1.66
N HIS A 121 -13.57 -3.25 -2.63
CA HIS A 121 -13.42 -3.57 -4.05
C HIS A 121 -12.02 -4.09 -4.38
N SER A 122 -10.99 -3.35 -3.99
CA SER A 122 -9.59 -3.73 -4.23
C SER A 122 -9.25 -5.09 -3.59
N ALA A 123 -9.77 -5.35 -2.39
CA ALA A 123 -9.59 -6.63 -1.70
C ALA A 123 -10.27 -7.80 -2.45
N HIS A 124 -11.49 -7.61 -2.97
CA HIS A 124 -12.17 -8.61 -3.78
C HIS A 124 -11.40 -8.90 -5.09
N VAL A 125 -10.95 -7.87 -5.80
CA VAL A 125 -10.15 -8.01 -7.03
C VAL A 125 -8.85 -8.76 -6.73
N ALA A 126 -8.14 -8.41 -5.66
CA ALA A 126 -6.93 -9.10 -5.22
C ALA A 126 -7.16 -10.60 -4.95
N ALA A 127 -8.24 -10.93 -4.25
CA ALA A 127 -8.59 -12.32 -3.94
C ALA A 127 -8.89 -13.12 -5.23
N LEU A 128 -9.69 -12.55 -6.14
CA LEU A 128 -10.01 -13.16 -7.43
C LEU A 128 -8.77 -13.34 -8.30
N ALA A 129 -7.94 -12.30 -8.42
CA ALA A 129 -6.69 -12.33 -9.17
C ALA A 129 -5.77 -13.46 -8.69
N ARG A 130 -5.68 -13.67 -7.36
CA ARG A 130 -4.91 -14.78 -6.78
C ARG A 130 -5.44 -16.15 -7.19
N VAL A 131 -6.77 -16.33 -7.14
CA VAL A 131 -7.41 -17.61 -7.50
C VAL A 131 -7.22 -17.90 -8.98
N ILE A 132 -7.42 -16.90 -9.84
CA ILE A 132 -7.24 -17.00 -11.28
C ILE A 132 -5.77 -17.31 -11.62
N ALA A 133 -4.82 -16.63 -10.98
CA ALA A 133 -3.40 -16.90 -11.17
C ALA A 133 -3.01 -18.33 -10.82
N ARG A 134 -3.56 -18.88 -9.72
CA ARG A 134 -3.34 -20.26 -9.30
C ARG A 134 -3.95 -21.30 -10.23
N ARG A 135 -5.18 -21.06 -10.70
CA ARG A 135 -6.01 -22.09 -11.34
C ARG A 135 -6.05 -22.01 -12.87
N VAL A 136 -5.76 -20.85 -13.45
CA VAL A 136 -5.98 -20.58 -14.88
C VAL A 136 -4.69 -20.17 -15.59
N THR A 137 -3.99 -19.15 -15.09
CA THR A 137 -2.87 -18.55 -15.83
C THR A 137 -1.49 -19.07 -15.43
N HIS A 138 -1.40 -19.78 -14.29
CA HIS A 138 -0.15 -20.24 -13.68
C HIS A 138 0.90 -19.14 -13.43
N GLN A 139 0.47 -17.88 -13.40
CA GLN A 139 1.30 -16.74 -13.00
C GLN A 139 1.53 -16.75 -11.48
N ASN A 140 2.53 -16.00 -11.00
CA ASN A 140 2.80 -15.88 -9.57
C ASN A 140 1.55 -15.36 -8.83
N PRO A 141 0.91 -16.17 -7.96
CA PRO A 141 -0.33 -15.79 -7.29
C PRO A 141 -0.20 -14.60 -6.35
N ASP A 142 0.95 -14.46 -5.71
CA ASP A 142 1.17 -13.40 -4.72
C ASP A 142 1.44 -12.07 -5.43
N ALA A 143 2.08 -12.10 -6.61
CA ALA A 143 2.19 -10.93 -7.49
C ALA A 143 0.82 -10.51 -8.06
N ALA A 144 -0.01 -11.47 -8.50
CA ALA A 144 -1.35 -11.18 -9.00
C ALA A 144 -2.28 -10.60 -7.91
N MET A 145 -2.21 -11.15 -6.70
CA MET A 145 -2.91 -10.61 -5.54
C MET A 145 -2.47 -9.17 -5.24
N PHE A 146 -1.15 -8.93 -5.22
CA PHE A 146 -0.61 -7.61 -4.98
C PHE A 146 -1.05 -6.60 -6.06
N ALA A 147 -0.99 -6.98 -7.34
CA ALA A 147 -1.46 -6.16 -8.45
C ALA A 147 -2.95 -5.78 -8.29
N GLY A 148 -3.81 -6.74 -7.97
CA GLY A 148 -5.23 -6.47 -7.73
C GLY A 148 -5.49 -5.54 -6.55
N LEU A 149 -4.64 -5.59 -5.52
CA LEU A 149 -4.77 -4.73 -4.35
C LEU A 149 -4.37 -3.27 -4.61
N VAL A 150 -3.36 -3.05 -5.47
CA VAL A 150 -2.81 -1.70 -5.74
C VAL A 150 -3.36 -1.04 -7.00
N HIS A 151 -4.14 -1.75 -7.83
CA HIS A 151 -4.56 -1.26 -9.15
C HIS A 151 -5.33 0.08 -9.10
N GLU A 152 -6.06 0.34 -8.02
CA GLU A 152 -6.80 1.60 -7.80
C GLU A 152 -6.24 2.44 -6.63
N ILE A 153 -4.97 2.25 -6.27
CA ILE A 153 -4.37 2.95 -5.12
C ILE A 153 -4.53 4.48 -5.22
N GLY A 154 -4.46 5.04 -6.44
CA GLY A 154 -4.67 6.47 -6.71
C GLY A 154 -6.02 7.00 -6.20
N GLY A 155 -7.08 6.19 -6.21
CA GLY A 155 -8.41 6.58 -5.74
C GLY A 155 -8.44 6.97 -4.27
N PHE A 156 -7.64 6.32 -3.42
CA PHE A 156 -7.55 6.66 -1.99
C PHE A 156 -7.01 8.08 -1.76
N TYR A 157 -6.10 8.56 -2.62
CA TYR A 157 -5.55 9.90 -2.53
C TYR A 157 -6.54 10.94 -3.05
N LEU A 158 -7.22 10.66 -4.17
CA LEU A 158 -8.27 11.54 -4.67
C LEU A 158 -9.39 11.73 -3.64
N ILE A 159 -9.81 10.67 -2.95
CA ILE A 159 -10.82 10.77 -1.87
C ILE A 159 -10.31 11.63 -0.70
N SER A 160 -9.01 11.57 -0.36
CA SER A 160 -8.44 12.38 0.73
C SER A 160 -8.30 13.87 0.38
N ARG A 161 -8.22 14.21 -0.91
CA ARG A 161 -8.20 15.59 -1.40
C ARG A 161 -9.60 16.18 -1.60
N ALA A 162 -10.63 15.35 -1.71
CA ALA A 162 -11.99 15.80 -2.01
C ALA A 162 -12.61 16.78 -0.98
N ALA A 163 -12.03 16.95 0.22
CA ALA A 163 -12.49 17.95 1.20
C ALA A 163 -11.82 19.32 1.04
N GLN A 164 -10.74 19.40 0.25
CA GLN A 164 -9.93 20.61 0.09
C GLN A 164 -10.34 21.43 -1.15
N TYR A 165 -11.30 20.94 -1.94
CA TYR A 165 -11.73 21.47 -3.23
C TYR A 165 -13.25 21.49 -3.34
#